data_AF-A0A7T8GNZ1-F1
#
_entry.id   AF-A0A7T8GNZ1-F1
#
_cell.length_a   1.000
_cell.length_b   1.000
_cell.length_c   1.000
_cell.angle_alpha   90.00
_cell.angle_beta   90.00
_cell.angle_gamma   90.00
#
_symmetry.space_group_name_H-M   'P 1'
#
loop_
_entity.id
_entity.type
_entity.pdbx_description
1 polymer ?
#
loop_
_entity_poly.entity_id
_entity_poly.type
_entity_poly.pdbx_seq_one_letter_code
_entity_poly.pdbx_strand_id
1 'polypeptide(L)'
;MDETSVSVFTLESKRGSSQWLPKGSNPPLKFKRQESRKKQMVLSFFDNCGVIFQHYLPMRTSVTAAVFKDVMNMFLKKFKGKRPEMAKRDWYFHFDNAPCHTANSTKEFLAKKGIKVIDHPPYSPDLAPADFFYFPVMKKMLEGVEIVDKSVQKEWTRVGRAIPEDRFREAFR
;
A
#
# COMPACT_ATOMS: atom_id res chain seq x y z
N MET A 1 7.60 -2.99 -1.27
CA MET A 1 7.09 -1.62 -1.04
C MET A 1 6.36 -1.22 -2.29
N ASP A 2 5.30 -0.45 -2.15
CA ASP A 2 4.51 0.00 -3.29
C ASP A 2 3.64 1.22 -2.90
N GLU A 3 3.05 1.84 -3.91
CA GLU A 3 2.22 3.02 -3.84
C GLU A 3 0.78 2.75 -4.23
N THR A 4 -0.15 3.24 -3.40
CA THR A 4 -1.56 3.29 -3.79
C THR A 4 -2.13 4.68 -3.58
N SER A 5 -3.12 5.02 -4.39
CA SER A 5 -4.00 6.15 -4.10
C SER A 5 -5.13 5.68 -3.20
N VAL A 6 -5.40 6.43 -2.13
CA VAL A 6 -6.50 6.22 -1.19
C VAL A 6 -7.48 7.36 -1.35
N SER A 7 -8.76 7.04 -1.58
CA SER A 7 -9.83 8.03 -1.63
C SER A 7 -10.35 8.37 -0.23
N VAL A 8 -10.86 9.59 -0.07
CA VAL A 8 -11.57 10.04 1.13
C VAL A 8 -12.88 9.26 1.32
N PHE A 9 -13.41 8.69 0.25
CA PHE A 9 -14.58 7.82 0.31
C PHE A 9 -14.30 6.51 -0.44
N THR A 10 -14.45 5.39 0.25
CA THR A 10 -14.37 4.05 -0.38
C THR A 10 -15.78 3.53 -0.56
N LEU A 11 -16.19 3.34 -1.80
CA LEU A 11 -17.49 2.76 -2.11
C LEU A 11 -17.55 1.33 -1.61
N GLU A 12 -18.72 0.95 -1.09
CA GLU A 12 -19.04 -0.46 -0.92
C GLU A 12 -18.98 -1.14 -2.29
N SER A 13 -18.27 -2.27 -2.39
CA SER A 13 -18.17 -3.01 -3.64
C SER A 13 -19.49 -3.69 -3.98
N LYS A 14 -19.66 -4.08 -5.24
CA LYS A 14 -20.81 -4.88 -5.68
C LYS A 14 -20.94 -6.21 -4.92
N ARG A 15 -19.82 -6.77 -4.47
CA ARG A 15 -19.82 -8.02 -3.68
C ARG A 15 -20.19 -7.76 -2.22
N GLY A 16 -19.66 -6.70 -1.60
CA GLY A 16 -20.02 -6.32 -0.22
C GLY A 16 -21.50 -5.98 -0.08
N SER A 17 -22.10 -5.49 -1.15
CA SER A 17 -23.50 -5.10 -1.22
C SER A 17 -24.48 -6.20 -1.66
N SER A 18 -24.03 -7.44 -1.87
CA SER A 18 -24.90 -8.53 -2.29
C SER A 18 -25.86 -8.91 -1.16
N GLN A 19 -27.15 -9.01 -1.47
CA GLN A 19 -28.19 -9.35 -0.51
C GLN A 19 -29.02 -10.53 -1.03
N TRP A 20 -29.35 -11.47 -0.14
CA TRP A 20 -30.31 -12.52 -0.44
C TRP A 20 -31.71 -11.91 -0.45
N LEU A 21 -32.44 -12.16 -1.53
CA LEU A 21 -33.77 -11.59 -1.75
C LEU A 21 -34.78 -12.69 -2.05
N PRO A 22 -36.01 -12.60 -1.52
CA PRO A 22 -37.08 -13.52 -1.88
C PRO A 22 -37.33 -13.54 -3.40
N LYS A 23 -37.67 -14.72 -3.93
CA LYS A 23 -37.95 -14.90 -5.36
C LYS A 23 -39.08 -13.96 -5.81
N GLY A 24 -38.81 -13.13 -6.81
CA GLY A 24 -39.77 -12.16 -7.36
C GLY A 24 -39.72 -10.76 -6.73
N SER A 25 -38.84 -10.54 -5.73
CA SER A 25 -38.61 -9.19 -5.21
C SER A 25 -37.57 -8.41 -6.03
N ASN A 26 -37.71 -7.08 -6.06
CA ASN A 26 -36.78 -6.21 -6.74
C ASN A 26 -35.55 -5.93 -5.85
N PRO A 27 -34.33 -5.96 -6.42
CA PRO A 27 -33.15 -5.58 -5.67
C PRO A 27 -33.19 -4.09 -5.28
N PRO A 28 -32.66 -3.71 -4.10
CA PRO A 28 -32.59 -2.32 -3.70
C PRO A 28 -31.82 -1.50 -4.73
N LEU A 29 -32.42 -0.37 -5.12
CA LEU A 29 -31.84 0.52 -6.11
C LEU A 29 -30.60 1.22 -5.53
N LYS A 30 -29.41 0.78 -5.92
CA LYS A 30 -28.16 1.46 -5.55
C LYS A 30 -27.78 2.46 -6.63
N PHE A 31 -27.85 3.75 -6.28
CA PHE A 31 -27.26 4.80 -7.10
C PHE A 31 -25.75 4.61 -7.17
N LYS A 32 -25.20 4.62 -8.39
CA LYS A 32 -23.75 4.62 -8.61
C LYS A 32 -23.18 5.93 -8.05
N ARG A 33 -22.64 5.88 -6.84
CA ARG A 33 -21.87 6.99 -6.27
C ARG A 33 -20.47 6.97 -6.90
N GLN A 34 -19.91 8.14 -7.15
CA GLN A 34 -18.55 8.29 -7.68
C GLN A 34 -17.57 8.40 -6.51
N GLU A 35 -16.40 7.76 -6.60
CA GLU A 35 -15.32 7.99 -5.64
C GLU A 35 -14.96 9.49 -5.58
N SER A 36 -14.52 9.95 -4.40
CA SER A 36 -14.08 11.32 -4.23
C SER A 36 -12.96 11.68 -5.20
N ARG A 37 -13.04 12.87 -5.83
CA ARG A 37 -11.94 13.40 -6.66
C ARG A 37 -10.67 13.70 -5.85
N LYS A 38 -10.77 13.76 -4.53
CA LYS A 38 -9.64 13.90 -3.61
C LYS A 38 -9.07 12.50 -3.33
N LYS A 39 -7.84 12.26 -3.80
CA LYS A 39 -7.06 11.05 -3.51
C LYS A 39 -5.74 11.46 -2.87
N GLN A 40 -5.35 10.73 -1.85
CA GLN A 40 -4.05 10.84 -1.18
C GLN A 40 -3.19 9.66 -1.63
N MET A 41 -1.96 9.93 -2.06
CA MET A 41 -1.01 8.88 -2.39
C MET A 41 -0.28 8.42 -1.11
N VAL A 42 -0.16 7.11 -0.92
CA VAL A 42 0.53 6.49 0.22
C VAL A 42 1.58 5.50 -0.26
N LEU A 43 2.80 5.66 0.23
CA LEU A 43 3.90 4.70 0.08
C LEU A 43 3.87 3.78 1.30
N SER A 44 3.71 2.47 1.09
CA SER A 44 3.64 1.50 2.19
C SER A 44 4.85 0.55 2.17
N PHE A 45 5.51 0.44 3.32
CA PHE A 45 6.67 -0.41 3.56
C PHE A 45 6.30 -1.43 4.63
N PHE A 46 6.39 -2.70 4.30
CA PHE A 46 6.05 -3.82 5.18
C PHE A 46 6.93 -5.02 4.85
N ASP A 47 7.01 -5.95 5.79
CA ASP A 47 7.65 -7.25 5.66
C ASP A 47 6.69 -8.37 6.09
N ASN A 48 7.20 -9.59 6.19
CA ASN A 48 6.45 -10.74 6.70
C ASN A 48 5.99 -10.59 8.17
N CYS A 49 6.50 -9.60 8.91
CA CYS A 49 6.08 -9.29 10.28
C CYS A 49 5.11 -8.08 10.33
N GLY A 50 4.70 -7.54 9.19
CA GLY A 50 3.73 -6.44 9.09
C GLY A 50 4.31 -5.07 8.74
N VAL A 51 3.52 -4.01 8.98
CA VAL A 51 3.81 -2.66 8.50
C VAL A 51 4.98 -2.00 9.25
N ILE A 52 6.04 -1.66 8.51
CA ILE A 52 7.22 -0.97 9.01
C ILE A 52 6.99 0.54 8.96
N PHE A 53 6.64 1.08 7.80
CA PHE A 53 6.55 2.52 7.58
C PHE A 53 5.50 2.85 6.53
N GLN A 54 4.83 3.98 6.70
CA GLN A 54 3.89 4.53 5.73
C GLN A 54 4.20 6.01 5.58
N HIS A 55 4.21 6.49 4.35
CA HIS A 55 4.41 7.91 4.05
C HIS A 55 3.30 8.41 3.15
N TYR A 56 2.76 9.58 3.47
CA TYR A 56 1.61 10.16 2.78
C TYR A 56 2.03 11.41 2.03
N LEU A 57 1.88 11.39 0.70
CA LEU A 57 2.24 12.49 -0.18
C LEU A 57 1.12 13.54 -0.23
N PRO A 58 1.42 14.85 -0.23
CA PRO A 58 0.40 15.88 -0.40
C PRO A 58 -0.55 15.61 -1.58
N MET A 59 -1.80 16.07 -1.50
CA MET A 59 -2.79 15.82 -2.55
C MET A 59 -2.28 16.26 -3.92
N ARG A 60 -2.50 15.41 -4.94
CA ARG A 60 -2.11 15.65 -6.34
C ARG A 60 -0.60 15.72 -6.60
N THR A 61 0.22 15.22 -5.68
CA THR A 61 1.65 15.03 -5.93
C THR A 61 1.93 13.61 -6.41
N SER A 62 2.91 13.48 -7.31
CA SER A 62 3.37 12.19 -7.82
C SER A 62 4.70 11.82 -7.17
N VAL A 63 4.99 10.51 -7.07
CA VAL A 63 6.31 10.06 -6.64
C VAL A 63 7.33 10.34 -7.74
N THR A 64 8.20 11.31 -7.50
CA THR A 64 9.39 11.52 -8.33
C THR A 64 10.57 10.74 -7.74
N ALA A 65 11.64 10.55 -8.51
CA ALA A 65 12.86 9.93 -7.99
C ALA A 65 13.45 10.67 -6.77
N ALA A 66 13.30 12.00 -6.70
CA ALA A 66 13.73 12.79 -5.55
C ALA A 66 12.89 12.46 -4.30
N VAL A 67 11.56 12.49 -4.44
CA VAL A 67 10.64 12.14 -3.36
C VAL A 67 10.88 10.71 -2.89
N PHE A 68 11.06 9.76 -3.80
CA PHE A 68 11.37 8.37 -3.48
C PHE A 68 12.62 8.26 -2.60
N LYS A 69 13.73 8.92 -2.98
CA LYS A 69 14.98 8.91 -2.20
C LYS A 69 14.82 9.49 -0.80
N ASP A 70 14.05 10.57 -0.65
CA ASP A 70 13.79 11.17 0.66
C ASP A 70 12.99 10.23 1.55
N VAL A 71 11.93 9.63 1.01
CA VAL A 71 11.10 8.65 1.73
C VAL A 71 11.91 7.40 2.07
N MET A 72 12.79 6.92 1.18
CA MET A 72 13.70 5.82 1.46
C MET A 72 14.65 6.12 2.63
N ASN A 73 15.20 7.34 2.71
CA ASN A 73 16.02 7.73 3.86
C ASN A 73 15.21 7.72 5.17
N MET A 74 13.95 8.14 5.14
CA MET A 74 13.05 8.07 6.31
C MET A 74 12.75 6.61 6.70
N PHE A 75 12.45 5.76 5.70
CA PHE A 75 12.23 4.34 5.88
C PHE A 75 13.43 3.67 6.55
N LEU A 76 14.64 3.86 6.03
CA LEU A 76 15.86 3.23 6.58
C LEU A 76 16.09 3.59 8.05
N LYS A 77 15.78 4.82 8.46
CA LYS A 77 15.85 5.25 9.87
C LYS A 77 14.84 4.48 10.73
N LYS A 78 13.60 4.32 10.26
CA LYS A 78 12.54 3.59 10.98
C LYS A 78 12.76 2.07 10.97
N PHE A 79 13.29 1.54 9.87
CA PHE A 79 13.57 0.13 9.66
C PHE A 79 14.51 -0.42 10.72
N LYS A 80 15.65 0.25 10.96
CA LYS A 80 16.62 -0.16 11.99
C LYS A 80 16.02 -0.23 13.39
N GLY A 81 15.09 0.66 13.72
CA GLY A 81 14.42 0.66 15.02
C GLY A 81 13.35 -0.42 15.16
N LYS A 82 12.55 -0.65 14.11
CA LYS A 82 11.45 -1.64 14.13
C LYS A 82 11.89 -3.08 13.87
N ARG A 83 13.03 -3.26 13.19
CA ARG A 83 13.58 -4.55 12.75
C ARG A 83 15.10 -4.62 13.01
N PRO A 84 15.57 -4.44 14.27
CA PRO A 84 17.00 -4.37 14.57
C PRO A 84 17.74 -5.66 14.17
N GLU A 85 17.14 -6.82 14.39
CA GLU A 85 17.77 -8.11 14.04
C GLU A 85 17.82 -8.35 12.53
N MET A 86 16.79 -7.95 11.79
CA MET A 86 16.81 -8.07 10.32
C MET A 86 17.79 -7.08 9.69
N ALA A 87 17.92 -5.88 10.27
CA ALA A 87 18.87 -4.88 9.80
C ALA A 87 20.35 -5.28 9.96
N LYS A 88 20.65 -6.30 10.79
CA LYS A 88 21.99 -6.89 10.94
C LYS A 88 22.27 -8.01 9.95
N ARG A 89 21.24 -8.52 9.26
CA ARG A 89 21.34 -9.63 8.29
C ARG A 89 21.29 -9.10 6.87
N ASP A 90 21.50 -10.00 5.92
CA ASP A 90 21.16 -9.73 4.53
C ASP A 90 19.64 -9.67 4.36
N TRP A 91 19.17 -8.55 3.82
CA TRP A 91 17.78 -8.33 3.45
C TRP A 91 17.71 -7.77 2.04
N TYR A 92 16.60 -8.06 1.37
CA TYR A 92 16.34 -7.63 0.01
C TYR A 92 15.13 -6.70 -0.02
N PHE A 93 15.18 -5.72 -0.91
CA PHE A 93 14.11 -4.75 -1.08
C PHE A 93 13.39 -5.02 -2.40
N HIS A 94 12.07 -5.08 -2.36
CA HIS A 94 11.21 -5.33 -3.52
C HIS A 94 10.30 -4.12 -3.76
N PHE A 95 10.19 -3.72 -5.02
CA PHE A 95 9.26 -2.71 -5.56
C PHE A 95 9.07 -2.96 -7.07
N ASP A 96 8.09 -2.30 -7.69
CA ASP A 96 7.79 -2.47 -9.11
C ASP A 96 8.76 -1.72 -10.04
N ASN A 97 8.54 -1.79 -11.36
CA ASN A 97 9.41 -1.11 -12.33
C ASN A 97 8.98 0.34 -12.63
N ALA A 98 8.32 1.04 -11.71
CA ALA A 98 7.89 2.42 -11.94
C ALA A 98 9.09 3.32 -12.32
N PRO A 99 8.87 4.37 -13.16
CA PRO A 99 9.95 5.24 -13.63
C PRO A 99 10.77 5.88 -12.50
N CYS A 100 10.16 6.18 -11.35
CA CYS A 100 10.87 6.75 -10.21
C CYS A 100 11.83 5.76 -9.54
N HIS A 101 11.55 4.46 -9.62
CA HIS A 101 12.38 3.39 -9.07
C HIS A 101 13.51 3.00 -10.04
N THR A 102 13.24 3.04 -11.34
CA THR A 102 14.21 2.66 -12.39
C THR A 102 15.12 3.80 -12.83
N ALA A 103 14.84 5.04 -12.42
CA ALA A 103 15.68 6.20 -12.70
C ALA A 103 17.14 5.98 -12.28
N ASN A 104 18.09 6.45 -13.09
CA ASN A 104 19.53 6.26 -12.83
C ASN A 104 19.94 6.80 -11.45
N SER A 105 19.45 8.00 -11.08
CA SER A 105 19.74 8.59 -9.77
C SER A 105 19.18 7.78 -8.58
N THR A 106 18.14 6.97 -8.80
CA THR A 106 17.60 6.06 -7.78
C THR A 106 18.47 4.82 -7.66
N LYS A 107 18.90 4.23 -8.79
CA LYS A 107 19.83 3.09 -8.81
C LYS A 107 21.15 3.41 -8.12
N GLU A 108 21.75 4.56 -8.44
CA GLU A 108 22.97 5.05 -7.78
C GLU A 108 22.78 5.26 -6.28
N PHE A 109 21.63 5.82 -5.87
CA PHE A 109 21.30 6.00 -4.46
C PHE A 109 21.20 4.67 -3.71
N LEU A 110 20.51 3.68 -4.27
CA LEU A 110 20.34 2.35 -3.66
C LEU A 110 21.69 1.63 -3.55
N ALA A 111 22.51 1.69 -4.59
CA ALA A 111 23.87 1.14 -4.60
C ALA A 111 24.74 1.80 -3.52
N LYS A 112 24.73 3.14 -3.41
CA LYS A 112 25.47 3.88 -2.39
C LYS A 112 25.03 3.53 -0.96
N LYS A 113 23.76 3.15 -0.78
CA LYS A 113 23.22 2.69 0.51
C LYS A 113 23.46 1.20 0.77
N GLY A 114 24.01 0.46 -0.19
CA GLY A 114 24.23 -0.99 -0.09
C GLY A 114 22.92 -1.79 -0.05
N ILE A 115 21.83 -1.26 -0.62
CA ILE A 115 20.53 -1.92 -0.61
C ILE A 115 20.45 -2.92 -1.77
N LYS A 116 20.26 -4.20 -1.43
CA LYS A 116 20.01 -5.26 -2.42
C LYS A 116 18.56 -5.17 -2.89
N VAL A 117 18.34 -5.06 -4.19
CA VAL A 117 17.01 -4.97 -4.80
C VAL A 117 16.69 -6.29 -5.50
N ILE A 118 15.46 -6.78 -5.37
CA ILE A 118 14.95 -7.93 -6.11
C ILE A 118 14.47 -7.45 -7.47
N ASP A 119 14.90 -8.13 -8.54
CA ASP A 119 14.39 -7.87 -9.88
C ASP A 119 12.90 -8.21 -9.95
N HIS A 120 12.10 -7.27 -10.45
CA HIS A 120 10.68 -7.47 -10.68
C HIS A 120 10.39 -7.55 -12.18
N PRO A 121 9.69 -8.57 -12.67
CA PRO A 121 9.29 -8.61 -14.07
C PRO A 121 8.24 -7.53 -14.39
N PRO A 122 8.25 -6.96 -15.61
CA PRO A 122 7.22 -6.02 -16.03
C PRO A 122 5.80 -6.60 -15.92
N TYR A 123 4.82 -5.76 -15.59
CA TYR A 123 3.39 -6.09 -15.58
C TYR A 123 3.02 -7.34 -14.76
N SER A 124 3.71 -7.58 -13.64
CA SER A 124 3.52 -8.79 -12.82
C SER A 124 2.98 -8.48 -11.41
N PRO A 125 1.77 -7.87 -11.30
CA PRO A 125 1.19 -7.55 -9.99
C PRO A 125 0.88 -8.79 -9.15
N ASP A 126 0.70 -9.95 -9.79
CA ASP A 126 0.55 -11.26 -9.15
C ASP A 126 1.79 -11.71 -8.38
N LEU A 127 2.97 -11.15 -8.70
CA LEU A 127 4.23 -11.42 -8.01
C LEU A 127 4.58 -10.38 -6.94
N ALA A 128 3.78 -9.32 -6.80
CA ALA A 128 4.03 -8.24 -5.86
C ALA A 128 3.12 -8.35 -4.62
N PRO A 129 3.64 -8.61 -3.41
CA PRO A 129 2.83 -8.73 -2.19
C PRO A 129 1.97 -7.50 -1.87
N ALA A 130 2.35 -6.34 -2.39
CA ALA A 130 1.54 -5.14 -2.25
C ALA A 130 0.23 -5.22 -3.04
N ASP A 131 0.31 -5.69 -4.29
CA ASP A 131 -0.79 -5.75 -5.24
C ASP A 131 -1.74 -6.92 -4.99
N PHE A 132 -1.22 -8.13 -4.78
CA PHE A 132 -2.08 -9.31 -4.61
C PHE A 132 -2.63 -9.46 -3.18
N PHE A 133 -1.96 -8.90 -2.18
CA PHE A 133 -2.30 -9.09 -0.77
C PHE A 133 -2.61 -7.79 -0.04
N TYR A 134 -1.60 -6.93 0.17
CA TYR A 134 -1.70 -5.86 1.16
C TYR A 134 -2.78 -4.83 0.80
N PHE A 135 -2.74 -4.25 -0.40
CA PHE A 135 -3.73 -3.24 -0.80
C PHE A 135 -5.15 -3.79 -0.97
N PRO A 136 -5.37 -4.99 -1.55
CA PRO A 136 -6.70 -5.61 -1.56
C PRO A 136 -7.28 -5.81 -0.16
N VAL A 137 -6.49 -6.31 0.80
CA VAL A 137 -6.93 -6.51 2.18
C VAL A 137 -7.28 -5.17 2.83
N MET A 138 -6.42 -4.16 2.66
CA MET A 138 -6.64 -2.82 3.17
C MET A 138 -7.93 -2.20 2.64
N LYS A 139 -8.15 -2.25 1.32
CA LYS A 139 -9.35 -1.71 0.66
C LYS A 139 -10.62 -2.44 1.12
N LYS A 140 -10.56 -3.76 1.29
CA LYS A 140 -11.68 -4.56 1.80
C LYS A 140 -12.04 -4.20 3.24
N MET A 141 -11.05 -3.96 4.10
CA MET A 141 -11.30 -3.53 5.49
C MET A 141 -11.84 -2.10 5.60
N LEU A 142 -11.64 -1.28 4.56
CA LEU A 142 -12.14 0.10 4.46
C LEU A 142 -13.44 0.21 3.64
N GLU A 143 -13.96 -0.91 3.17
CA GLU A 143 -15.15 -0.97 2.32
C GLU A 143 -16.38 -0.46 3.08
N GLY A 144 -17.11 0.49 2.49
CA GLY A 144 -18.29 1.09 3.12
C GLY A 144 -17.98 2.08 4.26
N VAL A 145 -16.71 2.34 4.58
CA VAL A 145 -16.31 3.32 5.58
C VAL A 145 -16.25 4.71 4.95
N GLU A 146 -17.04 5.64 5.49
CA GLU A 146 -16.96 7.05 5.13
C GLU A 146 -15.85 7.74 5.94
N ILE A 147 -14.77 8.13 5.26
CA ILE A 147 -13.60 8.72 5.90
C ILE A 147 -13.68 10.24 5.74
N VAL A 148 -13.97 10.98 6.81
CA VAL A 148 -14.07 12.45 6.71
C VAL A 148 -12.67 13.06 6.51
N ASP A 149 -12.50 13.83 5.41
CA ASP A 149 -11.34 14.54 4.79
C ASP A 149 -9.95 14.56 5.50
N LYS A 150 -9.87 14.56 6.85
CA LYS A 150 -8.61 14.55 7.63
C LYS A 150 -8.27 13.21 8.30
N SER A 151 -9.12 12.19 8.25
CA SER A 151 -8.88 10.91 8.90
C SER A 151 -8.30 9.82 8.00
N VAL A 152 -8.12 10.03 6.69
CA VAL A 152 -7.62 9.00 5.76
C VAL A 152 -6.30 8.39 6.20
N GLN A 153 -5.34 9.22 6.60
CA GLN A 153 -4.04 8.73 7.05
C GLN A 153 -4.16 7.93 8.35
N LYS A 154 -4.99 8.41 9.29
CA LYS A 154 -5.24 7.75 10.58
C LYS A 154 -5.88 6.38 10.35
N GLU A 155 -6.88 6.33 9.48
CA GLU A 155 -7.68 5.15 9.22
C GLU A 155 -6.91 4.10 8.41
N TRP A 156 -6.18 4.53 7.38
CA TRP A 156 -5.25 3.67 6.65
C TRP A 156 -4.17 3.09 7.57
N THR A 157 -3.59 3.92 8.45
CA THR A 157 -2.61 3.45 9.43
C THR A 157 -3.23 2.46 10.42
N ARG A 158 -4.46 2.71 10.88
CA ARG A 158 -5.20 1.83 11.81
C ARG A 158 -5.42 0.46 11.19
N VAL A 159 -5.98 0.43 9.98
CA VAL A 159 -6.26 -0.82 9.25
C VAL A 159 -4.98 -1.59 8.97
N GLY A 160 -3.93 -0.92 8.47
CA GLY A 160 -2.66 -1.60 8.17
C GLY A 160 -1.99 -2.23 9.40
N ARG A 161 -2.18 -1.64 10.59
CA ARG A 161 -1.70 -2.22 11.86
C ARG A 161 -2.60 -3.31 12.43
N ALA A 162 -3.87 -3.34 12.02
CA ALA A 162 -4.83 -4.34 12.47
C ALA A 162 -4.72 -5.66 11.70
N ILE A 163 -4.02 -5.69 10.55
CA ILE A 163 -3.76 -6.92 9.80
C ILE A 163 -2.86 -7.83 10.66
N PRO A 164 -3.32 -9.06 10.97
CA PRO A 164 -2.54 -10.02 11.75
C PRO A 164 -1.22 -10.44 11.10
N GLU A 165 -0.21 -10.74 11.90
CA GLU A 165 1.14 -11.10 11.42
C GLU A 165 1.15 -12.39 10.57
N ASP A 166 0.34 -13.38 10.94
CA ASP A 166 0.19 -14.64 10.21
C ASP A 166 -0.25 -14.40 8.76
N ARG A 167 -1.10 -13.39 8.51
CA ARG A 167 -1.52 -13.00 7.15
C ARG A 167 -0.36 -12.42 6.34
N PHE A 168 0.53 -11.65 6.97
CA PHE A 168 1.77 -11.21 6.30
C PHE A 168 2.68 -12.41 6.04
N ARG A 169 2.89 -13.30 7.01
CA ARG A 169 3.74 -14.48 6.80
C ARG A 169 3.22 -15.38 5.67
N GLU A 170 1.91 -15.56 5.56
CA GLU A 170 1.26 -16.31 4.47
C GLU A 170 1.55 -15.70 3.10
N ALA A 171 1.52 -14.36 2.98
CA ALA A 171 1.79 -13.66 1.73
C ALA A 171 3.27 -13.67 1.29
N PHE A 172 4.20 -14.02 2.18
CA PHE A 172 5.65 -14.07 1.92
C PHE A 172 6.21 -15.51 1.93
N ARG A 173 5.34 -16.52 2.00
CA ARG A 173 5.70 -17.94 1.86
C ARG A 173 5.86 -18.32 0.41
#